data_AF-G6C3M5-F1
#
_entry.id   AF-G6C3M5-F1
#
_cell.length_a   1.000
_cell.length_b   1.000
_cell.length_c   1.000
_cell.angle_alpha   90.00
_cell.angle_beta   90.00
_cell.angle_gamma   90.00
#
_symmetry.space_group_name_H-M   'P 1'
#
loop_
_entity.id
_entity.type
_entity.pdbx_description
1 polymer ?
#
loop_
_entity_poly.entity_id
_entity_poly.type
_entity_poly.pdbx_seq_one_letter_code
_entity_poly.pdbx_strand_id
1 'polypeptide(L)' 'MNNLEVDFVCTKGNEKIYIQVVYLLASPETIEIEFSLLEKINDNYPKYVISMDEFDMSRNGIRHINIIDFLMR' A
#
# COMPACT_ATOMS: atom_id res chain seq x y z
N MET A 1 21.30 5.43 3.20
CA MET A 1 20.69 5.48 1.87
C MET A 1 19.33 4.82 1.98
N ASN A 2 18.33 5.56 2.47
CA ASN A 2 16.95 5.07 2.60
C ASN A 2 16.18 5.63 1.41
N ASN A 3 16.32 5.00 0.24
CA ASN A 3 15.34 5.24 -0.81
C ASN A 3 14.11 4.43 -0.41
N LEU A 4 13.11 5.12 0.12
CA LEU A 4 11.79 4.55 0.27
C LEU A 4 11.25 4.35 -1.15
N GLU A 5 11.25 3.10 -1.58
CA GLU A 5 10.63 2.71 -2.83
C GLU A 5 9.14 2.50 -2.58
N VAL A 6 8.33 3.11 -3.44
CA VAL A 6 6.89 2.86 -3.53
C VAL A 6 6.64 2.52 -4.98
N ASP A 7 5.96 1.40 -5.23
CA ASP A 7 5.78 0.88 -6.60
C ASP A 7 5.07 1.91 -7.50
N PHE A 8 4.02 2.55 -6.98
CA PHE A 8 3.29 3.58 -7.72
C PHE A 8 2.97 4.81 -6.88
N VAL A 9 3.26 5.97 -7.47
CA VAL A 9 2.77 7.27 -7.02
C VAL A 9 1.87 7.82 -8.13
N CYS A 10 0.56 7.86 -7.90
CA CYS A 10 -0.41 8.30 -8.89
C CYS A 10 -0.90 9.71 -8.55
N THR A 11 -0.99 10.59 -9.56
CA THR A 11 -1.46 11.97 -9.40
C THR A 11 -2.54 12.30 -10.42
N LYS A 12 -3.58 13.04 -9.99
CA LYS A 12 -4.64 13.56 -10.85
C LYS A 12 -5.08 14.93 -10.34
N GLY A 13 -4.63 15.99 -11.01
CA GLY A 13 -4.83 17.35 -10.51
C GLY A 13 -4.20 17.53 -9.14
N ASN A 14 -5.02 17.88 -8.14
CA ASN A 14 -4.59 18.03 -6.74
C ASN A 14 -4.71 16.74 -5.91
N GLU A 15 -5.16 15.64 -6.51
CA GLU A 15 -5.22 14.34 -5.85
C GLU A 15 -3.89 13.60 -6.05
N LYS A 16 -3.46 12.91 -5.00
CA LYS A 16 -2.32 11.99 -5.02
C LYS A 16 -2.68 10.75 -4.22
N ILE A 17 -2.24 9.59 -4.69
CA ILE A 17 -2.29 8.34 -3.94
C ILE A 17 -0.97 7.59 -4.05
N TYR A 18 -0.69 6.77 -3.04
CA TYR A 18 0.46 5.88 -2.98
C TYR A 18 -0.03 4.43 -2.98
N ILE A 19 0.59 3.58 -3.78
CA ILE A 19 0.23 2.17 -3.89
C ILE A 19 1.48 1.33 -3.80
N GLN A 20 1.45 0.37 -2.87
CA GLN A 20 2.39 -0.73 -2.76
C GLN A 20 1.70 -2.03 -3.20
N VAL A 21 2.36 -2.85 -3.99
CA VAL A 21 1.79 -4.08 -4.55
C VAL A 21 2.64 -5.27 -4.11
N VAL A 22 1.99 -6.29 -3.55
CA VAL A 22 2.65 -7.51 -3.07
C VAL A 22 1.83 -8.72 -3.47
N TYR A 23 2.47 -9.84 -3.81
CA TYR A 23 1.73 -11.05 -4.15
C TYR A 23 1.03 -11.65 -2.92
N LEU A 24 1.79 -11.91 -1.85
CA LEU A 24 1.28 -12.47 -0.59
C LEU A 24 1.96 -11.82 0.61
N LEU A 25 1.18 -11.47 1.63
CA LEU A 25 1.60 -11.05 2.95
C LEU A 25 1.96 -12.27 3.81
N ALA A 26 2.93 -13.06 3.33
CA ALA A 26 3.21 -14.41 3.80
C ALA A 26 3.84 -14.49 5.20
N SER A 27 4.35 -13.39 5.74
CA SER A 27 4.93 -13.36 7.09
C SER A 27 4.78 -11.98 7.75
N PRO A 28 4.87 -11.90 9.09
CA PRO A 28 4.91 -10.63 9.81
C PRO A 28 5.99 -9.68 9.28
N GLU A 29 7.16 -10.20 8.92
CA GLU A 29 8.26 -9.41 8.38
C GLU A 29 7.90 -8.79 7.01
N THR A 30 7.28 -9.56 6.12
CA THR A 30 6.79 -9.03 4.83
C THR A 30 5.74 -7.94 5.06
N ILE A 31 4.78 -8.18 5.96
CA ILE A 31 3.78 -7.18 6.33
C ILE A 31 4.44 -5.90 6.84
N GLU A 32 5.39 -6.01 7.78
CA GLU A 32 6.09 -4.85 8.31
C GLU A 32 6.85 -4.08 7.24
N ILE A 33 7.50 -4.77 6.29
CA ILE A 33 8.22 -4.11 5.21
C ILE A 33 7.26 -3.33 4.32
N GLU A 34 6.24 -4.00 3.75
CA GLU A 34 5.33 -3.38 2.77
C GLU A 34 4.56 -2.19 3.36
N PHE A 35 4.12 -2.29 4.61
CA PHE A 35 3.41 -1.19 5.27
C PHE A 35 4.35 -0.08 5.74
N SER A 36 5.53 -0.40 6.29
CA SER A 36 6.43 0.63 6.83
C SER A 36 6.99 1.58 5.77
N LEU A 37 7.04 1.17 4.51
CA LEU A 37 7.40 2.03 3.39
C LEU A 37 6.41 3.19 3.22
N LEU A 38 5.12 2.88 3.31
CA LEU A 38 4.03 3.85 3.22
C LEU A 38 3.87 4.67 4.51
N GLU A 39 4.09 4.07 5.68
CA GLU A 39 4.00 4.75 6.99
C GLU A 39 5.04 5.87 7.14
N LYS A 40 6.19 5.76 6.47
CA LYS A 40 7.25 6.79 6.50
C LYS A 40 6.93 8.02 5.66
N ILE A 41 5.87 7.97 4.84
CA ILE A 41 5.43 9.11 4.02
C ILE A 41 4.58 10.03 4.89
N ASN A 42 5.19 11.11 5.35
CA ASN A 42 4.59 12.06 6.27
C ASN A 42 3.69 13.09 5.56
N ASP A 43 2.61 12.60 4.97
CA ASP A 43 1.51 13.39 4.42
C ASP A 43 0.17 12.69 4.66
N ASN A 44 -0.93 13.37 4.30
CA ASN A 44 -2.29 12.89 4.51
C ASN A 44 -2.95 12.36 3.22
N TYR A 45 -2.18 12.10 2.16
CA TYR A 45 -2.75 11.52 0.95
C TYR A 45 -3.06 10.02 1.17
N PRO A 46 -4.10 9.46 0.50
CA PRO A 46 -4.45 8.05 0.62
C PRO A 46 -3.31 7.11 0.24
N LYS A 47 -3.19 6.01 0.99
CA LYS A 47 -2.15 5.00 0.86
C LYS A 47 -2.78 3.61 0.80
N TYR A 48 -2.31 2.77 -0.10
CA TYR A 48 -2.87 1.46 -0.36
C TYR A 48 -1.79 0.38 -0.41
N VAL A 49 -2.08 -0.77 0.21
CA VAL A 49 -1.38 -2.03 -0.07
C VAL A 49 -2.34 -2.90 -0.85
N ILE A 50 -1.93 -3.36 -2.03
CA ILE A 50 -2.73 -4.25 -2.88
C ILE A 50 -2.08 -5.63 -2.89
N SER A 51 -2.84 -6.68 -2.58
CA SER A 51 -2.32 -8.05 -2.59
C SER A 51 -3.35 -9.11 -3.00
N MET A 52 -2.95 -10.38 -3.11
CA MET A 52 -3.90 -11.50 -3.26
C MET A 52 -4.52 -11.95 -1.92
N ASP A 53 -4.10 -11.42 -0.78
CA ASP A 53 -4.65 -11.80 0.51
C ASP A 53 -6.11 -11.35 0.66
N GLU A 54 -6.95 -12.24 1.17
CA GLU A 54 -8.40 -11.99 1.35
C GLU A 54 -8.70 -11.26 2.66
N PHE A 55 -7.83 -11.39 3.67
CA PHE A 55 -8.04 -10.77 4.97
C PHE A 55 -7.65 -9.29 4.95
N ASP A 56 -8.46 -8.46 5.60
CA ASP A 56 -8.15 -7.04 5.75
C ASP A 56 -7.00 -6.85 6.76
N MET A 57 -5.89 -6.32 6.26
CA MET A 57 -4.67 -6.03 7.01
C MET A 57 -4.45 -4.51 7.16
N SER A 58 -5.48 -3.70 6.89
CA SER A 58 -5.43 -2.24 6.98
C SER A 58 -4.95 -1.78 8.36
N ARG A 59 -4.05 -0.80 8.39
CA ARG A 59 -3.51 -0.22 9.63
C ARG A 59 -2.96 1.17 9.38
N ASN A 60 -2.89 2.00 10.43
CA ASN A 60 -2.23 3.31 10.38
C ASN A 60 -2.71 4.22 9.22
N GLY A 61 -3.99 4.11 8.84
CA GLY A 61 -4.57 4.87 7.72
C GLY A 61 -4.24 4.33 6.32
N ILE A 62 -3.46 3.25 6.22
CA ILE A 62 -3.18 2.50 4.98
C ILE A 62 -4.27 1.46 4.80
N ARG A 63 -4.86 1.43 3.60
CA ARG A 63 -5.93 0.50 3.24
C ARG A 63 -5.35 -0.71 2.54
N HIS A 64 -5.65 -1.90 3.05
CA HIS A 64 -5.40 -3.15 2.36
C HIS A 64 -6.54 -3.44 1.39
N ILE A 65 -6.23 -3.79 0.14
CA ILE A 65 -7.22 -4.10 -0.89
C ILE A 65 -6.80 -5.39 -1.60
N ASN A 66 -7.72 -6.33 -1.72
CA ASN A 66 -7.51 -7.50 -2.56
C ASN A 66 -7.42 -7.08 -4.04
N ILE A 67 -6.44 -7.60 -4.77
CA ILE A 67 -6.16 -7.21 -6.16
C ILE A 67 -7.33 -7.52 -7.11
N ILE A 68 -8.10 -8.58 -6.84
CA ILE A 68 -9.29 -8.90 -7.64
C ILE A 68 -10.33 -7.79 -7.45
N ASP A 69 -10.58 -7.37 -6.21
CA ASP A 69 -11.50 -6.27 -5.91
C ASP A 69 -11.03 -4.94 -6.50
N PHE A 70 -9.71 -4.71 -6.59
CA PHE A 70 -9.14 -3.51 -7.22
C PHE A 70 -9.38 -3.49 -8.73
N LEU A 71 -9.20 -4.62 -9.41
CA LEU A 71 -9.33 -4.73 -10.87
C LEU A 71 -10.78 -4.73 -11.36
N MET A 72 -11.73 -5.08 -10.49
CA MET A 72 -13.16 -5.16 -10.83
C MET A 72 -13.91 -3.84 -10.58
N ARG A 73 -13.22 -2.75 -10.28
CA ARG A 73 -13.78 -1.42 -9.98
C ARG A 73 -13.59 -0.41 -11.10
#